data_AF-A0A3D9HVD7-F1
#
_entry.id   AF-A0A3D9HVD7-F1
#
_cell.length_a   1.000
_cell.length_b   1.000
_cell.length_c   1.000
_cell.angle_alpha   90.00
_cell.angle_beta   90.00
_cell.angle_gamma   90.00
#
_symmetry.space_group_name_H-M   'P 1'
#
loop_
_entity.id
_entity.type
_entity.pdbx_description
1 polymer ?
#
loop_
_entity_poly.entity_id
_entity_poly.type
_entity_poly.pdbx_seq_one_letter_code
_entity_poly.pdbx_strand_id
1 'polypeptide(L)'
;MKRNYLIAFTILSAALFLLGMAIMFQKEIRQAVRTPIDKSDAQAVCTSAEKPDMNWRWYTKNFPSPSVEWKIFTTDTSLCLRINNKWKMFTIKSHAVRQYGCFDTDSGLFCTASADPQRHPRADDFLN
;
A
#
# COMPACT_ATOMS: atom_id res chain seq x y z
N MET A 1 -25.42 -51.83 4.68
CA MET A 1 -25.61 -50.44 4.19
C MET A 1 -25.24 -49.35 5.20
N LYS A 2 -25.49 -49.48 6.52
CA LYS A 2 -25.22 -48.41 7.52
C LYS A 2 -23.74 -47.99 7.70
N ARG A 3 -22.75 -48.84 7.40
CA ARG A 3 -21.31 -48.56 7.64
C ARG A 3 -20.70 -47.55 6.65
N ASN A 4 -21.23 -47.48 5.42
CA ASN A 4 -20.71 -46.56 4.41
C ASN A 4 -21.18 -45.11 4.63
N TYR A 5 -22.36 -44.92 5.23
CA TYR A 5 -22.88 -43.61 5.60
C TYR A 5 -22.10 -42.98 6.75
N LEU A 6 -21.61 -43.79 7.70
CA LEU A 6 -20.83 -43.28 8.84
C LEU A 6 -19.48 -42.71 8.39
N ILE A 7 -18.81 -43.40 7.46
CA ILE A 7 -17.52 -42.98 6.90
C ILE A 7 -17.68 -41.71 6.04
N ALA A 8 -18.72 -41.67 5.19
CA ALA A 8 -19.03 -40.49 4.39
C ALA A 8 -19.34 -39.26 5.26
N PHE A 9 -20.06 -39.44 6.37
CA PHE A 9 -20.37 -38.36 7.29
C PHE A 9 -19.11 -37.81 8.00
N THR A 10 -18.19 -38.68 8.42
CA THR A 10 -16.93 -38.25 9.06
C THR A 10 -16.01 -37.48 8.11
N ILE A 11 -15.96 -37.87 6.83
CA ILE A 11 -15.15 -37.18 5.83
C ILE A 11 -15.75 -35.80 5.53
N LEU A 12 -17.08 -35.71 5.42
CA LEU A 12 -17.77 -34.45 5.16
C LEU A 12 -17.60 -33.46 6.33
N SER A 13 -17.69 -33.94 7.57
CA SER A 13 -17.48 -33.09 8.76
C SER A 13 -16.04 -32.61 8.87
N ALA A 14 -15.05 -33.45 8.57
CA ALA A 14 -13.64 -33.06 8.58
C ALA A 14 -13.32 -32.03 7.49
N ALA A 15 -13.88 -32.20 6.29
CA ALA A 15 -13.71 -31.25 5.19
C ALA A 15 -14.29 -29.87 5.51
N LEU A 16 -15.50 -29.82 6.11
CA LEU A 16 -16.12 -28.56 6.54
C LEU A 16 -15.31 -27.86 7.64
N PHE A 17 -14.73 -28.62 8.57
CA PHE A 17 -13.90 -28.06 9.64
C PHE A 17 -12.60 -27.46 9.11
N LEU A 18 -11.94 -28.14 8.16
CA LEU A 18 -10.74 -27.63 7.49
C LEU A 18 -11.04 -26.38 6.66
N LEU A 19 -12.19 -26.33 5.97
CA LEU A 19 -12.62 -25.14 5.24
C LEU A 19 -12.86 -23.95 6.19
N GLY A 20 -13.50 -24.19 7.33
CA GLY A 20 -13.75 -23.17 8.36
C GLY A 20 -12.46 -22.60 8.95
N MET A 21 -11.49 -23.46 9.26
CA MET A 21 -10.16 -23.05 9.73
C MET A 21 -9.41 -22.22 8.68
N ALA A 22 -9.46 -22.60 7.41
CA ALA A 22 -8.82 -21.84 6.32
C ALA A 22 -9.43 -20.43 6.16
N ILE A 23 -10.75 -20.28 6.29
CA ILE A 23 -11.44 -18.99 6.20
C ILE A 23 -11.07 -18.08 7.39
N MET A 24 -10.94 -18.64 8.60
CA MET A 24 -10.52 -17.89 9.80
C MET A 24 -9.08 -17.41 9.69
N PHE A 25 -8.15 -18.26 9.22
CA PHE A 25 -6.75 -17.88 8.98
C PHE A 25 -6.61 -16.78 7.92
N GLN A 26 -7.40 -16.83 6.84
CA GLN A 26 -7.43 -15.78 5.82
C GLN A 26 -7.91 -14.42 6.39
N LYS A 27 -8.79 -14.44 7.39
CA LYS A 27 -9.32 -13.21 8.01
C LYS A 27 -8.28 -12.53 8.92
N GLU A 28 -7.48 -13.30 9.66
CA GLU A 28 -6.40 -12.74 10.50
C GLU A 28 -5.24 -12.17 9.68
N ILE A 29 -4.82 -12.83 8.58
CA ILE A 29 -3.74 -12.31 7.71
C ILE A 29 -4.13 -10.96 7.10
N ARG A 30 -5.42 -10.74 6.78
CA ARG A 30 -5.89 -9.44 6.25
C ARG A 30 -5.91 -8.33 7.30
N GLN A 31 -5.94 -8.64 8.58
CA GLN A 31 -5.97 -7.65 9.66
C GLN A 31 -4.58 -7.22 10.15
N ALA A 32 -3.53 -7.99 9.84
CA ALA A 32 -2.15 -7.64 10.19
C ALA A 32 -1.53 -6.50 9.34
N VAL A 33 -2.24 -5.98 8.33
CA VAL A 33 -1.75 -4.89 7.47
C VAL A 33 -2.72 -3.72 7.53
N ARG A 34 -2.79 -3.05 8.68
CA ARG A 34 -3.38 -1.70 8.86
C ARG A 34 -3.23 -1.26 10.32
N THR A 35 -2.02 -1.29 10.88
CA THR A 35 -1.76 -0.39 11.99
C THR A 35 -1.73 1.02 11.41
N PRO A 36 -2.60 1.95 11.82
CA PRO A 36 -2.46 3.34 11.47
C PRO A 36 -1.12 3.79 12.04
N ILE A 37 -0.18 4.17 11.18
CA ILE A 37 1.08 4.72 11.65
C ILE A 37 0.73 6.07 12.29
N ASP A 38 1.05 6.22 13.57
CA ASP A 38 0.78 7.46 14.28
C ASP A 38 1.54 8.61 13.59
N LYS A 39 0.99 9.83 13.63
CA LYS A 39 1.62 11.00 13.01
C LYS A 39 3.03 11.25 13.56
N SER A 40 3.24 10.93 14.83
CA SER A 40 4.55 10.99 15.50
C SER A 40 5.55 10.02 14.86
N ASP A 41 5.11 8.78 14.62
CA ASP A 41 5.95 7.72 14.04
C ASP A 41 6.26 8.01 12.57
N ALA A 42 5.27 8.53 11.82
CA ALA A 42 5.47 8.94 10.44
C ALA A 42 6.52 10.05 10.34
N GLN A 43 6.48 11.06 11.21
CA GLN A 43 7.49 12.12 11.20
C GLN A 43 8.88 11.55 11.54
N ALA A 44 9.00 10.71 12.58
CA ALA A 44 10.27 10.11 12.97
C ALA A 44 10.93 9.32 11.83
N VAL A 45 10.15 8.47 11.16
CA VAL A 45 10.61 7.70 9.99
C VAL A 45 10.94 8.62 8.82
N CYS A 46 10.14 9.66 8.54
CA CYS A 46 10.43 10.58 7.45
C CYS A 46 11.65 11.47 7.71
N THR A 47 11.92 11.82 8.97
CA THR A 47 13.12 12.60 9.35
C THR A 47 14.40 11.77 9.34
N SER A 48 14.32 10.44 9.34
CA SER A 48 15.51 9.60 9.17
C SER A 48 16.03 9.60 7.73
N ALA A 49 15.22 10.06 6.76
CA ALA A 49 15.70 10.28 5.40
C ALA A 49 16.62 11.51 5.37
N GLU A 50 17.88 11.29 5.03
CA GLU A 50 18.91 12.35 5.08
C GLU A 50 18.66 13.50 4.08
N LYS A 51 18.06 13.19 2.92
CA LYS A 51 17.88 14.14 1.81
C LYS A 51 16.59 13.89 1.02
N PRO A 52 16.06 14.93 0.36
CA PRO A 52 14.97 14.76 -0.60
C PRO A 52 15.37 13.80 -1.72
N ASP A 53 14.43 12.94 -2.14
CA ASP A 53 14.62 12.02 -3.26
C ASP A 53 14.02 12.59 -4.54
N MET A 54 14.89 12.90 -5.49
CA MET A 54 14.54 13.43 -6.81
C MET A 54 14.23 12.33 -7.83
N ASN A 55 14.45 11.05 -7.47
CA ASN A 55 14.10 9.92 -8.31
C ASN A 55 12.60 9.60 -8.28
N TRP A 56 11.84 10.26 -7.41
CA TRP A 56 10.39 10.14 -7.36
C TRP A 56 9.71 11.40 -7.87
N ARG A 57 8.61 11.21 -8.58
CA ARG A 57 7.72 12.24 -9.08
C ARG A 57 6.35 12.04 -8.44
N TRP A 58 5.72 13.14 -8.07
CA TRP A 58 4.38 13.15 -7.50
C TRP A 58 3.41 13.81 -8.48
N TYR A 59 2.40 13.06 -8.88
CA TYR A 59 1.32 13.51 -9.74
C TYR A 59 0.04 13.60 -8.92
N THR A 60 -0.63 14.73 -8.98
CA THR A 60 -1.90 14.97 -8.28
C THR A 60 -2.76 15.92 -9.09
N LYS A 61 -4.08 15.70 -9.04
CA LYS A 61 -5.05 16.59 -9.67
C LYS A 61 -5.05 17.98 -9.04
N ASN A 62 -4.82 18.03 -7.73
CA ASN A 62 -4.86 19.24 -6.94
C ASN A 62 -3.45 19.52 -6.41
N PHE A 63 -2.59 20.07 -7.28
CA PHE A 63 -1.29 20.55 -6.82
C PHE A 63 -1.48 21.66 -5.78
N PRO A 64 -0.65 21.67 -4.73
CA PRO A 64 -0.66 22.77 -3.78
C PRO A 64 -0.26 24.07 -4.50
N SER A 65 -0.70 25.22 -3.97
CA SER A 65 -0.34 26.55 -4.47
C SER A 65 1.18 26.67 -4.70
N PRO A 66 1.67 27.43 -5.71
CA PRO A 66 3.10 27.64 -5.93
C PRO A 66 3.85 28.19 -4.72
N SER A 67 3.16 28.87 -3.80
CA SER A 67 3.70 29.36 -2.53
C SER A 67 3.96 28.26 -1.49
N VAL A 68 3.48 27.04 -1.73
CA VAL A 68 3.60 25.90 -0.82
C VAL A 68 4.78 25.04 -1.26
N GLU A 69 5.81 25.01 -0.43
CA GLU A 69 6.93 24.08 -0.61
C GLU A 69 6.47 22.64 -0.36
N TRP A 70 6.82 21.76 -1.29
CA TRP A 70 6.68 20.32 -1.13
C TRP A 70 7.96 19.60 -1.54
N LYS A 71 8.26 18.48 -0.86
CA LYS A 71 9.44 17.64 -1.11
C LYS A 71 9.11 16.18 -0.85
N ILE A 72 9.72 15.30 -1.64
CA ILE A 72 9.62 13.85 -1.48
C ILE A 72 10.90 13.36 -0.83
N PHE A 73 10.76 12.41 0.09
CA PHE A 73 11.85 11.73 0.76
C PHE A 73 11.55 10.24 0.72
N THR A 74 12.59 9.41 0.77
CA THR A 74 12.44 7.96 0.76
C THR A 74 13.32 7.33 1.81
N THR A 75 12.79 6.27 2.42
CA THR A 75 13.55 5.30 3.20
C THR A 75 13.47 3.95 2.48
N ASP A 76 14.00 2.89 3.10
CA ASP A 76 14.05 1.55 2.49
C ASP A 76 12.66 1.01 2.08
N THR A 77 11.63 1.31 2.87
CA THR A 77 10.28 0.77 2.66
C THR A 77 9.19 1.83 2.49
N SER A 78 9.53 3.09 2.72
CA SER A 78 8.53 4.16 2.84
C SER A 78 8.89 5.36 1.97
N LEU A 79 7.86 6.03 1.47
CA LEU A 79 7.93 7.31 0.80
C LEU A 79 7.24 8.36 1.65
N CYS A 80 7.89 9.49 1.81
CA CYS A 80 7.47 10.58 2.66
C CYS A 80 7.26 11.83 1.81
N LEU A 81 6.05 12.38 1.84
CA LEU A 81 5.71 13.65 1.22
C LEU A 81 5.63 14.72 2.31
N ARG A 82 6.52 15.71 2.24
CA ARG A 82 6.48 16.90 3.09
C ARG A 82 5.76 18.02 2.33
N ILE A 83 4.69 18.57 2.89
CA ILE A 83 3.99 19.76 2.35
C ILE A 83 3.88 20.79 3.47
N ASN A 84 4.50 21.96 3.33
CA ASN A 84 4.50 23.03 4.33
C ASN A 84 4.75 22.51 5.78
N ASN A 85 5.84 21.75 5.95
CA ASN A 85 6.25 21.07 7.19
C ASN A 85 5.30 19.99 7.74
N LYS A 86 4.21 19.66 7.05
CA LYS A 86 3.39 18.49 7.38
C LYS A 86 3.91 17.27 6.65
N TRP A 87 4.05 16.17 7.38
CA TRP A 87 4.50 14.89 6.84
C TRP A 87 3.32 13.99 6.53
N LYS A 88 3.39 13.34 5.38
CA LYS A 88 2.58 12.18 5.04
C LYS A 88 3.52 11.05 4.64
N MET A 89 3.35 9.89 5.26
CA MET A 89 4.14 8.71 4.95
C MET A 89 3.28 7.65 4.26
N PHE A 90 3.87 6.99 3.28
CA PHE A 90 3.26 5.93 2.50
C PHE A 90 4.20 4.74 2.44
N THR A 91 3.66 3.54 2.57
CA THR A 91 4.42 2.32 2.32
C THR A 91 4.56 2.12 0.81
N ILE A 92 5.79 1.91 0.34
CA ILE A 92 6.05 1.66 -1.08
C ILE A 92 5.49 0.30 -1.46
N LYS A 93 4.49 0.27 -2.36
CA LYS A 93 3.90 -0.96 -2.88
C LYS A 93 4.83 -1.59 -3.93
N SER A 94 5.82 -2.37 -3.49
CA SER A 94 6.87 -2.95 -4.35
C SER A 94 6.36 -3.73 -5.57
N HIS A 95 5.18 -4.36 -5.48
CA HIS A 95 4.54 -5.00 -6.62
C HIS A 95 4.11 -4.00 -7.70
N ALA A 96 3.39 -2.93 -7.31
CA ALA A 96 2.92 -1.90 -8.23
C ALA A 96 4.09 -1.16 -8.88
N VAL A 97 5.13 -0.84 -8.10
CA VAL A 97 6.35 -0.21 -8.61
C VAL A 97 7.08 -1.11 -9.61
N ARG A 98 7.19 -2.42 -9.35
CA ARG A 98 7.79 -3.36 -10.32
C ARG A 98 6.97 -3.48 -11.61
N GLN A 99 5.65 -3.45 -11.51
CA GLN A 99 4.77 -3.65 -12.66
C GLN A 99 4.60 -2.40 -13.52
N TYR A 100 4.45 -1.24 -12.89
CA TYR A 100 4.08 0.03 -13.54
C TYR A 100 5.12 1.13 -13.38
N GLY A 101 6.10 0.97 -12.48
CA GLY A 101 7.00 2.06 -12.08
C GLY A 101 6.36 3.10 -11.15
N CYS A 102 5.08 2.91 -10.80
CA CYS A 102 4.29 3.83 -10.00
C CYS A 102 3.44 3.10 -8.95
N PHE A 103 3.01 3.82 -7.92
CA PHE A 103 1.98 3.37 -7.00
C PHE A 103 1.07 4.54 -6.57
N ASP A 104 -0.20 4.23 -6.37
CA ASP A 104 -1.24 5.19 -5.98
C ASP A 104 -1.43 5.29 -4.46
N THR A 105 -1.74 6.49 -4.00
CA THR A 105 -2.16 6.79 -2.62
C THR A 105 -3.33 7.75 -2.61
N ASP A 106 -3.82 8.10 -1.42
CA ASP A 106 -4.83 9.14 -1.21
C ASP A 106 -4.35 10.55 -1.60
N SER A 107 -3.04 10.74 -1.69
CA SER A 107 -2.41 12.04 -1.92
C SER A 107 -1.93 12.22 -3.35
N GLY A 108 -1.92 11.16 -4.16
CA GLY A 108 -1.54 11.22 -5.56
C GLY A 108 -0.96 9.90 -6.09
N LEU A 109 -0.45 9.97 -7.31
CA LEU A 109 0.34 8.92 -7.94
C LEU A 109 1.82 9.24 -7.78
N PHE A 110 2.58 8.30 -7.23
CA PHE A 110 4.04 8.41 -7.10
C PHE A 110 4.69 7.48 -8.09
N CYS A 111 5.59 8.03 -8.91
CA CYS A 111 6.29 7.31 -9.96
C CYS A 111 7.79 7.49 -9.82
N THR A 112 8.56 6.48 -10.20
CA THR A 112 10.01 6.65 -10.39
C THR A 112 10.26 7.58 -11.58
N ALA A 113 11.42 8.23 -11.62
CA ALA A 113 11.73 9.26 -12.61
C ALA A 113 11.71 8.75 -14.06
N SER A 114 11.93 7.44 -14.27
CA SER A 114 11.90 6.78 -15.58
C SER A 114 10.54 6.14 -15.91
N ALA A 115 9.59 6.12 -14.98
CA ALA A 115 8.30 5.50 -15.21
C ALA A 115 7.37 6.41 -16.02
N ASP A 116 6.59 5.79 -16.90
CA ASP A 116 5.47 6.43 -17.58
C ASP A 116 4.22 6.33 -16.69
N PRO A 117 3.69 7.46 -16.17
CA PRO A 117 2.54 7.44 -15.28
C PRO A 117 1.28 6.88 -15.94
N GLN A 118 1.14 6.98 -17.27
CA GLN A 118 -0.04 6.46 -17.99
C GLN A 118 -0.16 4.94 -17.98
N ARG A 119 0.93 4.22 -17.66
CA ARG A 119 0.89 2.75 -17.51
C ARG A 119 0.16 2.29 -16.26
N HIS A 120 -0.05 3.17 -15.28
CA HIS A 120 -0.76 2.82 -14.06
C HIS A 120 -2.28 2.77 -14.33
N PRO A 121 -3.03 1.73 -13.89
CA PRO A 121 -4.47 1.59 -14.17
C PRO A 121 -5.35 2.74 -13.68
N ARG A 122 -4.81 3.58 -12.79
CA ARG A 122 -5.48 4.75 -12.19
C ARG A 122 -4.85 6.08 -12.60
N ALA A 123 -4.06 6.12 -13.66
CA ALA A 123 -3.36 7.35 -14.06
C ALA A 123 -4.31 8.52 -14.26
N ASP A 124 -5.45 8.27 -14.90
CA ASP A 124 -6.44 9.31 -15.22
C ASP A 124 -7.06 9.98 -13.99
N ASP A 125 -7.05 9.33 -12.82
CA ASP A 125 -7.54 9.91 -11.57
C ASP A 125 -6.64 11.07 -11.09
N PHE A 126 -5.38 11.13 -11.55
CA PHE A 126 -4.35 12.03 -11.03
C PHE A 126 -3.75 12.97 -12.07
N LEU A 127 -3.84 12.63 -13.36
CA LEU A 127 -3.25 13.41 -14.45
C LEU A 127 -4.23 14.40 -15.10
N ASN A 128 -5.54 14.23 -14.90
CA ASN A 128 -6.61 15.00 -15.55
C ASN A 128 -7.44 15.86 -14.59
#